data_AF-A0A2K0TY30-F1
#
_entry.id   AF-A0A2K0TY30-F1
#
_cell.length_a   1.000
_cell.length_b   1.000
_cell.length_c   1.000
_cell.angle_alpha   90.00
_cell.angle_beta   90.00
_cell.angle_gamma   90.00
#
_symmetry.space_group_name_H-M   'P 1'
#
loop_
_entity.id
_entity.type
_entity.pdbx_description
1 polymer ?
#
loop_
_entity_poly.entity_id
_entity_poly.type
_entity_poly.pdbx_seq_one_letter_code
_entity_poly.pdbx_strand_id
1 'polypeptide(L)'
;MGSLSTSTPPFEVLTDARPDDNSLPAFLVSTTRGFLPRADPIVTLPKEFDALESILQRMPVKTLSGEPGLLADGKLGDEVDSSFPDLTDHMDLYKDNLPLMNALYRDYSFLASAYLLEPCHLRFLKGESYGLGRQTLPKNIARPIARCAEL
;
A
#
# COMPACT_ATOMS: atom_id res chain seq x y z
N MET A 1 9.87 -47.67 8.11
CA MET A 1 10.69 -47.20 6.97
C MET A 1 9.89 -46.12 6.27
N GLY A 2 10.20 -44.84 6.28
CA GLY A 2 11.14 -44.01 7.04
C GLY A 2 10.52 -42.60 7.02
N SER A 3 10.51 -41.91 8.15
CA SER A 3 10.07 -40.51 8.19
C SER A 3 11.09 -39.71 7.39
N LEU A 4 10.65 -39.05 6.31
CA LEU A 4 11.46 -38.07 5.62
C LEU A 4 11.68 -36.92 6.61
N SER A 5 12.88 -36.88 7.20
CA SER A 5 13.37 -35.73 7.93
C SER A 5 13.56 -34.59 6.94
N THR A 6 12.49 -33.86 6.62
CA THR A 6 12.62 -32.57 5.98
C THR A 6 13.30 -31.65 6.98
N SER A 7 14.61 -31.44 6.84
CA SER A 7 15.30 -30.39 7.57
C SER A 7 14.70 -29.07 7.12
N THR A 8 13.81 -28.51 7.95
CA THR A 8 13.39 -27.12 7.76
C THR A 8 14.66 -26.28 7.80
N PRO A 9 15.00 -25.52 6.73
CA PRO A 9 16.15 -24.65 6.77
C PRO A 9 16.00 -23.69 7.96
N PRO A 10 17.10 -23.36 8.65
CA PRO A 10 17.04 -22.45 9.78
C PRO A 10 16.43 -21.12 9.31
N PHE A 11 15.55 -20.56 10.13
CA PHE A 11 14.99 -19.24 9.89
C PHE A 11 16.12 -18.22 9.80
N GLU A 12 16.27 -17.56 8.65
CA GLU A 12 17.35 -16.61 8.41
C GLU A 12 17.10 -15.34 9.21
N VAL A 13 17.97 -15.08 10.19
CA VAL A 13 18.02 -13.82 10.94
C VAL A 13 19.22 -13.02 10.47
N LEU A 14 18.97 -11.82 9.96
CA LEU A 14 20.03 -10.95 9.49
C LEU A 14 20.81 -10.32 10.65
N THR A 15 22.13 -10.44 10.62
CA THR A 15 23.02 -9.74 11.56
C THR A 15 23.24 -8.28 11.18
N ASP A 16 23.03 -7.94 9.90
CA ASP A 16 23.00 -6.60 9.34
C ASP A 16 21.74 -6.45 8.50
N ALA A 17 20.99 -5.37 8.70
CA ALA A 17 19.74 -5.10 8.00
C ALA A 17 19.94 -4.88 6.48
N ARG A 18 21.15 -4.59 6.00
CA ARG A 18 21.45 -4.37 4.56
C ARG A 18 20.54 -3.31 3.91
N PRO A 19 20.40 -2.10 4.49
CA PRO A 19 19.35 -1.15 4.11
C PRO A 19 19.38 -0.71 2.63
N ASP A 20 20.55 -0.76 1.97
CA ASP A 20 20.73 -0.32 0.58
C ASP A 20 20.51 -1.45 -0.46
N ASP A 21 20.26 -2.69 -0.02
CA ASP A 21 20.02 -3.82 -0.91
C ASP A 21 18.55 -3.88 -1.35
N ASN A 22 18.28 -3.44 -2.58
CA ASN A 22 16.94 -3.39 -3.15
C ASN A 22 16.43 -4.76 -3.66
N SER A 23 17.29 -5.78 -3.72
CA SER A 23 16.91 -7.13 -4.16
C SER A 23 16.28 -7.98 -3.04
N LEU A 24 16.38 -7.50 -1.80
CA LEU A 24 15.85 -8.17 -0.62
C LEU A 24 14.52 -7.54 -0.17
N PRO A 25 13.55 -8.33 0.30
CA PRO A 25 12.28 -7.82 0.81
C PRO A 25 12.48 -6.74 1.89
N ALA A 26 11.56 -5.77 1.95
CA ALA A 26 11.61 -4.72 2.96
C ALA A 26 11.55 -5.28 4.40
N PHE A 27 10.83 -6.37 4.60
CA PHE A 27 10.65 -7.03 5.90
C PHE A 27 11.40 -8.35 5.97
N LEU A 28 12.56 -8.34 6.62
CA LEU A 28 13.26 -9.54 7.07
C LEU A 28 13.65 -9.35 8.53
N VAL A 29 13.68 -10.44 9.29
CA VAL A 29 14.03 -10.35 10.71
C VAL A 29 15.52 -10.05 10.84
N SER A 30 15.84 -9.01 11.60
CA SER A 30 17.23 -8.62 11.87
C SER A 30 17.46 -8.42 13.36
N THR A 31 18.72 -8.57 13.79
CA THR A 31 19.12 -8.34 15.19
C THR A 31 19.01 -6.87 15.60
N THR A 32 19.04 -5.93 14.65
CA THR A 32 19.00 -4.49 14.92
C THR A 32 17.59 -3.90 14.84
N ARG A 33 16.69 -4.47 14.04
CA ARG A 33 15.33 -3.92 13.79
C ARG A 33 14.20 -4.90 14.11
N GLY A 34 14.49 -6.14 14.52
CA GLY A 34 13.46 -7.15 14.80
C GLY A 34 12.61 -7.42 13.55
N PHE A 35 11.29 -7.27 13.67
CA PHE A 35 10.34 -7.40 12.55
C PHE A 35 10.07 -6.09 11.80
N LEU A 36 10.69 -4.98 12.20
CA LEU A 36 10.57 -3.71 11.47
C LEU A 36 11.27 -3.80 10.11
N PRO A 37 10.90 -2.91 9.15
CA PRO A 37 11.58 -2.85 7.86
C PRO A 37 13.09 -2.68 8.01
N ARG A 38 13.84 -3.24 7.05
CA ARG A 38 15.31 -3.20 6.99
C ARG A 38 15.89 -1.79 6.81
N ALA A 39 15.15 -0.91 6.16
CA ALA A 39 15.50 0.48 5.92
C ALA A 39 14.34 1.40 6.35
N ASP A 40 14.58 2.71 6.33
CA ASP A 40 13.50 3.67 6.55
C ASP A 40 12.50 3.64 5.38
N PRO A 41 11.23 3.96 5.62
CA PRO A 41 10.20 3.86 4.57
C PRO A 41 10.51 4.77 3.38
N ILE A 42 10.22 4.29 2.17
CA ILE A 42 10.17 5.14 0.99
C ILE A 42 8.99 6.10 1.15
N VAL A 43 9.30 7.39 1.11
CA VAL A 43 8.35 8.52 1.26
C VAL A 43 8.17 9.33 -0.02
N THR A 44 8.90 8.98 -1.09
CA THR A 44 8.78 9.63 -2.39
C THR A 44 8.79 8.54 -3.45
N LEU A 45 7.68 8.44 -4.17
CA LEU A 45 7.55 7.49 -5.27
C LEU A 45 8.20 8.04 -6.55
N PRO A 46 8.59 7.17 -7.50
CA PRO A 46 8.99 7.61 -8.83
C PRO A 46 7.87 8.36 -9.56
N LYS A 47 8.26 9.23 -10.50
CA LYS A 47 7.35 10.14 -11.23
C LYS A 47 6.17 9.45 -11.92
N GLU A 48 6.34 8.19 -12.33
CA GLU A 48 5.27 7.41 -12.94
C GLU A 48 4.07 7.21 -11.99
N PHE A 49 4.28 7.39 -10.68
CA PHE A 49 3.29 7.25 -9.63
C PHE A 49 2.85 8.60 -9.03
N ASP A 50 3.13 9.73 -9.69
CA ASP A 50 2.71 11.06 -9.21
C ASP A 50 1.20 11.16 -8.97
N ALA A 51 0.39 10.47 -9.77
CA ALA A 51 -1.07 10.44 -9.57
C ALA A 51 -1.46 9.72 -8.27
N LEU A 52 -0.75 8.66 -7.89
CA LEU A 52 -0.94 7.93 -6.62
C LEU A 52 -0.49 8.79 -5.43
N GLU A 53 0.68 9.41 -5.53
CA GLU A 53 1.18 10.33 -4.50
C GLU A 53 0.18 11.50 -4.29
N SER A 54 -0.27 12.10 -5.39
CA SER A 54 -1.23 13.21 -5.36
C SER A 54 -2.54 12.84 -4.70
N ILE A 55 -3.15 11.69 -5.05
CA ILE A 55 -4.42 11.30 -4.45
C ILE A 55 -4.24 10.97 -2.96
N LEU A 56 -3.14 10.32 -2.56
CA LEU A 56 -2.86 10.01 -1.15
C LEU A 56 -2.62 11.24 -0.30
N GLN A 57 -2.02 12.30 -0.84
CA GLN A 57 -1.82 13.56 -0.13
C GLN A 57 -3.13 14.36 0.03
N ARG A 58 -4.04 14.28 -0.95
CA ARG A 58 -5.34 14.97 -0.95
C ARG A 58 -6.45 14.20 -0.23
N MET A 59 -6.31 12.88 -0.08
CA MET A 59 -7.31 11.99 0.47
C MET A 59 -7.68 12.20 1.95
N PRO A 60 -6.75 12.48 2.89
CA PRO A 60 -7.04 12.43 4.33
C PRO A 60 -8.19 13.33 4.75
N VAL A 61 -8.90 12.95 5.82
CA VAL A 61 -9.96 13.80 6.42
C VAL A 61 -9.42 15.19 6.76
N LYS A 62 -8.21 15.26 7.30
CA LYS A 62 -7.46 16.50 7.49
C LYS A 62 -6.11 16.34 6.81
N THR A 63 -5.86 17.16 5.81
CA THR A 63 -4.60 17.16 5.07
C THR A 63 -3.47 17.77 5.93
N LEU A 64 -2.23 17.69 5.44
CA LEU A 64 -1.07 18.25 6.14
C LEU A 64 -1.15 19.78 6.31
N SER A 65 -1.82 20.49 5.39
CA SER A 65 -2.06 21.94 5.52
C SER A 65 -3.09 22.26 6.61
N GLY A 66 -3.83 21.26 7.08
CA GLY A 66 -4.93 21.42 8.02
C GLY A 66 -6.31 21.56 7.37
N GLU A 67 -6.36 21.67 6.05
CA GLU A 67 -7.62 21.78 5.29
C GLU A 67 -8.31 20.41 5.14
N PRO A 68 -9.65 20.39 4.97
CA PRO A 68 -10.39 19.18 4.65
C PRO A 68 -9.91 18.56 3.33
N GLY A 69 -9.69 17.24 3.32
CA GLY A 69 -9.36 16.49 2.10
C GLY A 69 -10.55 15.73 1.53
N LEU A 70 -10.28 14.85 0.55
CA LEU A 70 -11.33 14.15 -0.20
C LEU A 70 -12.25 13.31 0.71
N LEU A 71 -11.70 12.66 1.74
CA LEU A 71 -12.50 11.85 2.68
C LEU A 71 -13.40 12.70 3.60
N ALA A 72 -12.99 13.92 3.94
CA ALA A 72 -13.86 14.82 4.72
C ALA A 72 -15.07 15.26 3.91
N ASP A 73 -14.88 15.47 2.60
CA ASP A 73 -15.93 15.88 1.68
C ASP A 73 -16.73 14.70 1.09
N GLY A 74 -16.27 13.46 1.28
CA GLY A 74 -16.87 12.27 0.66
C GLY A 74 -16.69 12.21 -0.86
N LYS A 75 -15.58 12.75 -1.38
CA LYS A 75 -15.29 12.90 -2.82
C LYS A 75 -14.26 11.91 -3.35
N LEU A 76 -13.70 11.03 -2.51
CA LEU A 76 -12.65 10.11 -2.94
C LEU A 76 -13.15 9.14 -3.99
N GLY A 77 -14.36 8.58 -3.81
CA GLY A 77 -14.97 7.68 -4.78
C GLY A 77 -15.07 8.29 -6.17
N ASP A 78 -15.64 9.50 -6.25
CA ASP A 78 -15.83 10.23 -7.51
C ASP A 78 -14.49 10.56 -8.20
N GLU A 79 -13.48 10.94 -7.42
CA GLU A 79 -12.13 11.20 -7.93
C GLU A 79 -11.50 9.94 -8.54
N VAL A 80 -11.63 8.79 -7.86
CA VAL A 80 -11.11 7.51 -8.33
C VAL A 80 -11.82 7.07 -9.61
N ASP A 81 -13.15 7.19 -9.66
CA ASP A 81 -13.95 6.70 -10.78
C ASP A 81 -13.81 7.58 -12.03
N SER A 82 -13.56 8.88 -11.87
CA SER A 82 -13.50 9.83 -12.98
C SER A 82 -12.08 10.08 -13.52
N SER A 83 -11.07 10.10 -12.65
CA SER A 83 -9.80 10.75 -12.96
C SER A 83 -8.56 9.94 -12.61
N PHE A 84 -8.65 8.97 -11.69
CA PHE A 84 -7.48 8.22 -11.25
C PHE A 84 -7.03 7.18 -12.32
N PRO A 85 -5.80 7.26 -12.85
CA PRO A 85 -5.33 6.37 -13.89
C PRO A 85 -5.01 4.96 -13.36
N ASP A 86 -5.09 3.96 -14.24
CA ASP A 86 -4.57 2.63 -13.97
C ASP A 86 -3.05 2.61 -14.23
N LEU A 87 -2.26 2.50 -13.16
CA LEU A 87 -0.79 2.56 -13.21
C LEU A 87 -0.12 1.18 -13.23
N THR A 88 -0.88 0.11 -13.47
CA THR A 88 -0.37 -1.27 -13.42
C THR A 88 0.88 -1.46 -14.28
N ASP A 89 0.90 -0.91 -15.49
CA ASP A 89 1.99 -1.12 -16.46
C ASP A 89 3.31 -0.47 -16.00
N HIS A 90 3.27 0.51 -15.11
CA HIS A 90 4.46 1.14 -14.55
C HIS A 90 5.14 0.30 -13.46
N MET A 91 4.46 -0.70 -12.89
CA MET A 91 5.02 -1.59 -11.86
C MET A 91 6.22 -2.38 -12.38
N ASP A 92 6.13 -2.87 -13.61
CA ASP A 92 7.16 -3.72 -14.21
C ASP A 92 8.49 -2.99 -14.44
N LEU A 93 8.48 -1.64 -14.50
CA LEU A 93 9.69 -0.83 -14.56
C LEU A 93 10.55 -0.95 -13.30
N TYR A 94 9.94 -1.34 -12.18
CA TYR A 94 10.56 -1.34 -10.85
C TYR A 94 10.47 -2.70 -10.14
N LYS A 95 10.06 -3.76 -10.84
CA LYS A 95 9.82 -5.11 -10.27
C LYS A 95 10.99 -5.70 -9.47
N ASP A 96 12.22 -5.35 -9.82
CA ASP A 96 13.43 -5.87 -9.16
C ASP A 96 13.83 -5.03 -7.93
N ASN A 97 13.06 -3.97 -7.60
CA ASN A 97 13.21 -3.15 -6.41
C ASN A 97 12.12 -3.51 -5.39
N LEU A 98 12.38 -4.53 -4.57
CA LEU A 98 11.41 -5.06 -3.62
C LEU A 98 11.00 -4.06 -2.53
N PRO A 99 11.89 -3.20 -1.98
CA PRO A 99 11.47 -2.12 -1.09
C PRO A 99 10.45 -1.16 -1.72
N LEU A 100 10.64 -0.82 -2.99
CA LEU A 100 9.69 0.03 -3.74
C LEU A 100 8.36 -0.69 -4.01
N MET A 101 8.37 -1.96 -4.40
CA MET A 101 7.13 -2.74 -4.54
C MET A 101 6.34 -2.78 -3.23
N ASN A 102 7.02 -2.93 -2.10
CA ASN A 102 6.38 -2.87 -0.79
C ASN A 102 5.81 -1.48 -0.46
N ALA A 103 6.48 -0.40 -0.84
CA ALA A 103 5.96 0.96 -0.67
C ALA A 103 4.70 1.19 -1.52
N LEU A 104 4.70 0.74 -2.78
CA LEU A 104 3.53 0.80 -3.65
C LEU A 104 2.38 -0.05 -3.12
N TYR A 105 2.66 -1.25 -2.60
CA TYR A 105 1.64 -2.09 -1.97
C TYR A 105 1.01 -1.41 -0.75
N ARG A 106 1.82 -0.78 0.11
CA ARG A 106 1.34 0.03 1.25
C ARG A 106 0.41 1.15 0.77
N ASP A 107 0.85 1.91 -0.21
CA ASP A 107 0.17 3.10 -0.72
C ASP A 107 -1.17 2.75 -1.38
N TYR A 108 -1.19 1.70 -2.22
CA TYR A 108 -2.42 1.16 -2.76
C TYR A 108 -3.34 0.54 -1.70
N SER A 109 -2.79 -0.06 -0.63
CA SER A 109 -3.61 -0.58 0.48
C SER A 109 -4.36 0.54 1.21
N PHE A 110 -3.72 1.70 1.41
CA PHE A 110 -4.39 2.89 1.95
C PHE A 110 -5.49 3.39 1.01
N LEU A 111 -5.20 3.53 -0.28
CA LEU A 111 -6.20 3.97 -1.25
C LEU A 111 -7.39 2.98 -1.36
N ALA A 112 -7.12 1.68 -1.40
CA ALA A 112 -8.14 0.64 -1.48
C ALA A 112 -9.05 0.64 -0.25
N SER A 113 -8.47 0.67 0.96
CA SER A 113 -9.25 0.70 2.19
C SER A 113 -10.11 1.96 2.30
N ALA A 114 -9.55 3.13 1.98
CA ALA A 114 -10.27 4.39 1.98
C ALA A 114 -11.43 4.38 0.95
N TYR A 115 -11.18 3.92 -0.27
CA TYR A 115 -12.21 3.83 -1.31
C TYR A 115 -13.36 2.87 -0.89
N LEU A 116 -13.03 1.70 -0.36
CA LEU A 116 -14.06 0.73 0.04
C LEU A 116 -14.88 1.23 1.24
N LEU A 117 -14.25 1.91 2.21
CA LEU A 117 -14.86 2.27 3.49
C LEU A 117 -15.39 3.70 3.57
N GLU A 118 -15.14 4.57 2.59
CA GLU A 118 -15.66 5.95 2.58
C GLU A 118 -17.18 6.03 2.84
N PRO A 119 -18.06 5.20 2.23
CA PRO A 119 -19.49 5.27 2.52
C PRO A 119 -19.79 4.98 4.00
N CYS A 120 -19.05 4.03 4.60
CA CYS A 120 -19.18 3.72 6.01
C CYS A 120 -18.75 4.90 6.90
N HIS A 121 -17.65 5.54 6.54
CA HIS A 121 -17.14 6.71 7.23
C HIS A 121 -18.15 7.87 7.20
N LEU A 122 -18.73 8.17 6.03
CA LEU A 122 -19.72 9.25 5.89
C LEU A 122 -20.99 9.01 6.71
N ARG A 123 -21.44 7.76 6.82
CA ARG A 123 -22.57 7.40 7.68
C ARG A 123 -22.26 7.57 9.16
N PHE A 124 -21.07 7.13 9.58
CA PHE A 124 -20.60 7.33 10.95
C PHE A 124 -20.57 8.82 11.33
N LEU A 125 -20.08 9.69 10.43
CA LEU A 125 -20.07 11.15 10.65
C LEU A 125 -21.48 11.75 10.80
N LYS A 126 -22.52 11.11 10.25
CA LYS A 126 -23.93 11.51 10.41
C LYS A 126 -24.57 10.96 11.68
N GLY A 127 -23.83 10.21 12.50
CA GLY A 127 -24.37 9.51 13.68
C GLY A 127 -25.20 8.27 13.34
N GLU A 128 -25.08 7.75 12.12
CA GLU A 128 -25.73 6.51 11.71
C GLU A 128 -24.87 5.28 12.02
N SER A 129 -25.42 4.07 11.85
CA SER A 129 -24.59 2.86 11.82
C SER A 129 -23.66 2.86 10.60
N TYR A 130 -22.52 2.18 10.70
CA TYR A 130 -21.51 2.13 9.62
C TYR A 130 -22.09 1.67 8.27
N GLY A 131 -23.15 0.87 8.24
CA GLY A 131 -23.70 0.36 6.98
C GLY A 131 -22.71 -0.53 6.24
N LEU A 132 -22.73 -0.47 4.90
CA LEU A 132 -21.90 -1.28 4.02
C LEU A 132 -20.93 -0.40 3.23
N GLY A 133 -19.71 -0.91 3.04
CA GLY A 133 -18.73 -0.33 2.13
C GLY A 133 -19.04 -0.63 0.67
N ARG A 134 -18.27 -0.06 -0.24
CA ARG A 134 -18.33 -0.42 -1.66
C ARG A 134 -17.98 -1.91 -1.81
N GLN A 135 -18.69 -2.60 -2.70
CA GLN A 135 -18.53 -4.06 -2.89
C GLN A 135 -17.53 -4.41 -3.99
N THR A 136 -16.97 -3.40 -4.66
CA THR A 136 -16.08 -3.59 -5.80
C THR A 136 -14.96 -2.58 -5.73
N LEU A 137 -13.75 -3.05 -5.97
CA LEU A 137 -12.59 -2.20 -6.15
C LEU A 137 -12.39 -1.97 -7.65
N PRO A 138 -12.29 -0.72 -8.13
CA PRO A 138 -12.17 -0.43 -9.55
C PRO A 138 -10.80 -0.86 -10.07
N LYS A 139 -10.71 -1.12 -11.38
CA LYS A 139 -9.53 -1.74 -12.01
C LYS A 139 -8.22 -0.97 -11.76
N ASN A 140 -8.31 0.36 -11.71
CA ASN A 140 -7.21 1.29 -11.47
C ASN A 140 -6.63 1.21 -10.05
N ILE A 141 -7.30 0.52 -9.12
CA ILE A 141 -6.74 0.17 -7.80
C ILE A 141 -6.49 -1.33 -7.71
N ALA A 142 -7.44 -2.16 -8.18
CA ALA A 142 -7.41 -3.61 -8.04
C ALA A 142 -6.26 -4.29 -8.82
N ARG A 143 -5.98 -3.84 -10.04
CA ARG A 143 -4.89 -4.40 -10.85
C ARG A 143 -3.51 -4.04 -10.28
N PRO A 144 -3.19 -2.77 -9.97
CA PRO A 144 -1.86 -2.43 -9.48
C PRO A 144 -1.58 -3.03 -8.09
N ILE A 145 -2.56 -3.04 -7.17
CA ILE A 145 -2.34 -3.67 -5.85
C ILE A 145 -2.09 -5.18 -5.95
N ALA A 146 -2.81 -5.86 -6.85
CA ALA A 146 -2.61 -7.28 -7.12
C ALA A 146 -1.24 -7.54 -7.77
N ARG A 147 -0.80 -6.67 -8.69
CA ARG A 147 0.52 -6.77 -9.32
C ARG A 147 1.64 -6.60 -8.30
N CYS A 148 1.54 -5.62 -7.39
CA CYS A 148 2.51 -5.47 -6.30
C CYS A 148 2.58 -6.67 -5.36
N ALA A 149 1.48 -7.41 -5.19
CA ALA A 149 1.44 -8.61 -4.33
C ALA A 149 2.00 -9.86 -5.02
N GLU A 150 1.99 -9.89 -6.35
CA GLU A 150 2.53 -10.98 -7.16
C GLU A 150 4.06 -10.89 -7.28
N LEU A 151 4.60 -9.68 -7.38
CA LEU A 151 6.02 -9.36 -7.49
C LEU A 151 6.73 -9.44 -6.12
#